data_AF-A0A1H8ANP4-F1
#
_entry.id   AF-A0A1H8ANP4-F1
#
_cell.length_a   1.000
_cell.length_b   1.000
_cell.length_c   1.000
_cell.angle_alpha   90.00
_cell.angle_beta   90.00
_cell.angle_gamma   90.00
#
_symmetry.space_group_name_H-M   'P 1'
#
loop_
_entity.id
_entity.type
_entity.pdbx_description
1 polymer ?
#
loop_
_entity_poly.entity_id
_entity_poly.type
_entity_poly.pdbx_seq_one_letter_code
_entity_poly.pdbx_strand_id
1 'polypeptide(L)' 'MTAEKIKIYGTETCPFTRQARAAYGEKAIFINVEDNPEKLDEMLSFSDGKRIIPVIVDEGKVIVGFSPDGGSGGG' A
#
# COMPACT_ATOMS: atom_id res chain seq x y z
N MET A 1 -18.13 9.96 -12.76
CA MET A 1 -17.96 8.92 -11.71
C MET A 1 -16.50 8.57 -11.69
N THR A 2 -15.75 9.15 -10.76
CA THR A 2 -14.32 8.93 -10.59
C THR A 2 -14.12 7.53 -10.03
N ALA A 3 -13.54 6.63 -10.82
CA ALA A 3 -13.13 5.34 -10.33
C ALA A 3 -12.04 5.53 -9.28
N GLU A 4 -12.41 5.47 -8.00
CA GLU A 4 -11.45 5.45 -6.91
C GLU A 4 -10.72 4.10 -6.97
N LYS A 5 -9.50 4.15 -7.49
CA LYS A 5 -8.62 2.99 -7.58
C LYS A 5 -7.81 2.86 -6.31
N ILE A 6 -7.55 1.63 -5.90
CA ILE A 6 -6.78 1.30 -4.70
C ILE A 6 -5.35 1.77 -4.89
N LYS A 7 -4.81 2.56 -3.97
CA LYS A 7 -3.43 3.07 -4.05
C LYS A 7 -2.53 2.24 -3.17
N ILE A 8 -1.48 1.66 -3.75
CA ILE A 8 -0.49 0.84 -3.02
C ILE A 8 0.84 1.59 -3.05
N TYR A 9 1.19 2.17 -1.92
CA TYR A 9 2.45 2.86 -1.71
C TYR A 9 3.50 1.85 -1.25
N GLY A 10 4.64 1.83 -1.92
CA GLY A 10 5.76 0.99 -1.51
C GLY A 10 6.89 1.10 -2.48
N THR A 11 7.80 0.14 -2.43
CA THR A 11 8.92 0.05 -3.36
C THR A 11 8.81 -1.23 -4.19
N GLU A 12 9.35 -1.19 -5.41
CA GLU A 12 9.39 -2.35 -6.32
C GLU A 12 10.41 -3.42 -5.91
N THR A 13 11.35 -3.03 -5.05
CA THR A 13 12.36 -3.86 -4.42
C THR A 13 11.79 -4.77 -3.32
N CYS A 14 10.62 -4.43 -2.77
CA CYS A 14 9.98 -5.22 -1.72
C CYS A 14 9.03 -6.31 -2.28
N PRO A 15 9.18 -7.58 -1.85
CA PRO A 15 8.33 -8.68 -2.30
C PRO A 15 6.87 -8.54 -1.83
N PHE A 16 6.64 -7.96 -0.63
CA PHE A 16 5.29 -7.72 -0.11
C PHE A 16 4.46 -6.78 -0.99
N THR A 17 5.08 -5.73 -1.52
CA THR A 17 4.43 -4.78 -2.42
C THR A 17 3.99 -5.42 -3.72
N ARG A 18 4.85 -6.29 -4.30
CA ARG A 18 4.51 -7.06 -5.49
C ARG A 18 3.33 -8.00 -5.26
N GLN A 19 3.28 -8.65 -4.10
CA GLN A 19 2.17 -9.52 -3.72
C GLN A 19 0.87 -8.73 -3.52
N ALA A 20 0.91 -7.59 -2.84
CA ALA A 20 -0.26 -6.71 -2.72
C ALA A 20 -0.77 -6.30 -4.10
N ARG A 21 0.11 -5.80 -4.98
CA ARG A 21 -0.25 -5.43 -6.34
C ARG A 21 -0.88 -6.59 -7.11
N ALA A 22 -0.35 -7.80 -6.98
CA ALA A 22 -0.91 -8.99 -7.63
C ALA A 22 -2.28 -9.39 -7.05
N ALA A 23 -2.46 -9.28 -5.72
CA ALA A 23 -3.71 -9.60 -5.05
C ALA A 23 -4.85 -8.63 -5.43
N TYR A 24 -4.54 -7.35 -5.58
CA TYR A 24 -5.52 -6.37 -6.03
C TYR A 24 -5.67 -6.35 -7.57
N GLY A 25 -4.61 -6.55 -8.35
CA GLY A 25 -4.68 -6.54 -9.81
C GLY A 25 -4.92 -5.15 -10.40
N GLU A 26 -5.71 -5.04 -11.47
CA GLU A 26 -5.91 -3.81 -12.25
C GLU A 26 -6.71 -2.70 -11.53
N LYS A 27 -7.43 -3.05 -10.47
CA LYS A 27 -8.11 -2.08 -9.60
C LYS A 27 -7.14 -1.33 -8.69
N ALA A 28 -5.90 -1.83 -8.52
CA ALA A 28 -4.87 -1.15 -7.75
C ALA A 28 -3.82 -0.48 -8.63
N ILE A 29 -3.33 0.66 -8.13
CA ILE A 29 -2.24 1.43 -8.69
C ILE A 29 -1.07 1.29 -7.73
N PHE A 30 0.02 0.72 -8.22
CA PHE A 30 1.29 0.70 -7.50
C PHE A 30 2.00 2.06 -7.66
N ILE A 31 2.41 2.63 -6.53
CA ILE A 31 3.05 3.93 -6.43
C ILE A 31 4.41 3.73 -5.77
N ASN A 32 5.48 3.99 -6.51
CA ASN A 32 6.85 3.89 -6.00
C ASN A 32 7.20 5.15 -5.21
N VAL A 33 7.26 5.03 -3.87
CA VAL A 33 7.61 6.13 -2.97
C VAL A 33 9.11 6.44 -2.93
N GLU A 34 9.96 5.53 -3.43
CA GLU A 34 11.41 5.73 -3.52
C GLU A 34 11.76 6.78 -4.60
N ASP A 35 11.04 6.72 -5.73
CA ASP A 35 11.22 7.63 -6.86
C ASP A 35 10.37 8.92 -6.72
N ASN A 36 9.33 8.88 -5.87
CA ASN A 36 8.36 9.98 -5.72
C ASN A 36 8.33 10.49 -4.28
N PRO A 37 9.12 11.54 -3.94
CA PRO A 37 9.17 12.09 -2.58
C PRO A 37 7.83 12.63 -2.10
N GLU A 38 6.99 13.18 -2.98
CA GLU A 38 5.63 13.63 -2.64
C GLU A 38 4.75 12.47 -2.12
N LYS A 39 4.92 11.29 -2.71
CA LYS A 39 4.18 10.07 -2.33
C LYS A 39 4.73 9.42 -1.08
N LEU A 40 6.03 9.59 -0.81
CA LEU A 40 6.65 9.20 0.45
C LEU A 40 6.04 9.97 1.62
N ASP A 41 5.89 11.29 1.49
CA ASP A 41 5.29 12.14 2.53
C ASP A 41 3.81 11.80 2.77
N GLU A 42 3.08 11.56 1.69
CA GLU A 42 1.68 11.08 1.73
C GLU A 42 1.58 9.72 2.46
N MET A 43 2.46 8.77 2.16
CA MET A 43 2.53 7.47 2.83
C MET A 43 2.89 7.58 4.33
N LEU A 44 3.81 8.48 4.68
CA LEU A 44 4.18 8.73 6.08
C LEU A 44 2.99 9.29 6.87
N SER A 45 2.21 10.18 6.25
CA SER A 45 0.98 10.71 6.85
C SER A 45 -0.06 9.62 7.13
N PHE A 46 -0.16 8.62 6.25
CA PHE A 46 -1.05 7.47 6.45
C PHE A 46 -0.58 6.46 7.50
N SER A 47 0.73 6.36 7.73
CA SER A 47 1.33 5.36 8.61
C SER A 47 1.72 5.91 9.98
N ASP A 48 1.21 7.08 10.38
CA ASP A 48 1.61 7.77 11.62
C ASP A 48 3.15 7.96 11.71
N GLY A 49 3.78 8.32 10.60
CA GLY A 49 5.23 8.49 10.49
C GLY A 49 6.04 7.18 10.47
N LYS A 50 5.38 6.02 10.46
CA LYS A 50 6.07 4.73 10.37
C LYS A 50 6.45 4.42 8.93
N ARG A 51 7.72 4.09 8.70
CA ARG A 51 8.22 3.62 7.39
C ARG A 51 7.88 2.14 7.19
N ILE A 52 6.59 1.81 7.14
CA ILE A 52 6.10 0.45 6.91
C ILE A 52 5.52 0.41 5.50
N ILE A 53 5.98 -0.54 4.70
CA ILE A 53 5.50 -0.77 3.33
C ILE A 53 5.10 -2.23 3.15
N PRO A 54 4.12 -2.54 2.29
CA PRO A 54 3.30 -1.61 1.50
C PRO A 54 2.17 -0.95 2.32
N VAL A 55 1.76 0.27 1.95
CA VAL A 55 0.57 0.96 2.49
C VAL A 55 -0.51 0.94 1.43
N ILE A 56 -1.66 0.39 1.73
CA ILE A 56 -2.80 0.30 0.82
C ILE A 56 -3.86 1.29 1.28
N VAL A 57 -4.33 2.12 0.35
CA VAL A 57 -5.37 3.12 0.60
C VAL A 57 -6.55 2.86 -0.33
N ASP A 58 -7.70 2.58 0.26
CA ASP A 58 -8.95 2.18 -0.39
C ASP A 58 -10.11 3.03 0.14
N GLU A 59 -10.56 4.04 -0.61
CA GLU A 59 -11.73 4.88 -0.27
C GLU A 59 -11.81 5.32 1.21
N GLY A 60 -10.67 5.70 1.80
CA GLY A 60 -10.58 6.15 3.20
C GLY A 60 -10.16 5.07 4.21
N LYS A 61 -10.05 3.81 3.79
CA LYS A 61 -9.42 2.74 4.56
C LYS A 61 -7.93 2.70 4.27
N VAL A 62 -7.13 2.97 5.29
CA VAL A 62 -5.67 2.84 5.26
C VAL A 62 -5.28 1.52 5.89
N ILE A 63 -4.53 0.71 5.15
CA ILE A 63 -4.02 -0.60 5.59
C ILE A 63 -2.50 -0.53 5.48
N VAL A 64 -1.83 -0.59 6.62
CA VAL A 64 -0.37 -0.53 6.69
C VAL A 64 0.18 -1.95 6.83
N GLY A 65 1.00 -2.36 5.86
CA GLY A 65 1.54 -3.72 5.76
C GLY A 65 0.64 -4.66 4.96
N PHE A 66 1.27 -5.59 4.22
CA PHE A 66 0.58 -6.66 3.51
C PHE A 66 1.19 -8.01 3.87
N SER A 67 0.39 -8.88 4.49
CA SER A 67 0.77 -10.26 4.79
C SER A 67 -0.01 -11.21 3.87
N PRO A 68 0.67 -11.99 3.01
CA PRO A 68 0.03 -12.93 2.09
C PRO A 68 -0.47 -14.21 2.79
N ASP A 69 0.13 -14.55 3.92
CA ASP A 69 -0.38 -15.59 4.82
C ASP A 69 -1.53 -14.96 5.59
N GLY A 70 -2.74 -15.49 5.43
CA GLY A 70 -3.96 -14.99 6.07
C GLY A 70 -3.87 -15.04 7.58
N GLY A 71 -3.14 -14.09 8.18
CA GLY A 71 -3.01 -13.90 9.61
C GLY A 71 -4.26 -13.21 10.14
N SER A 72 -5.39 -13.90 10.11
CA SER A 72 -6.29 -13.84 11.25
C SER A 72 -5.53 -14.36 12.48
N GLY A 73 -4.72 -13.52 13.10
CA GLY A 73 -4.59 -13.57 14.55
C GLY A 73 -5.74 -12.70 15.07
N GLY A 74 -6.88 -13.20 15.54
CA GLY A 74 -7.02 -14.41 16.33
C GLY A 74 -6.38 -14.15 17.69
N GLY A 75 -7.07 -13.39 18.55
CA GLY A 75 -6.66 -13.07 19.93
C GLY A 75 -7.13 -11.71 20.40
#